data_AF-A0A932HK17-F1
#
_entry.id   AF-A0A932HK17-F1
#
_cell.length_a   1.000
_cell.length_b   1.000
_cell.length_c   1.000
_cell.angle_alpha   90.00
_cell.angle_beta   90.00
_cell.angle_gamma   90.00
#
_symmetry.space_group_name_H-M   'P 1'
#
loop_
_entity.id
_entity.type
_entity.pdbx_description
1 polymer ?
#
loop_
_entity_poly.entity_id
_entity_poly.type
_entity_poly.pdbx_seq_one_letter_code
_entity_poly.pdbx_strand_id
1 'polypeptide(L)'
;MKTTIPISDARRQLPYLVRQLQRDPSRIYTITVRDKAVAELRAIRPAAEPGLAARKLLDIMAKLPKPRGKSRTDIASHFKEHLYGRAGLIEGSR
;
A
#
# COMPACT_ATOMS: atom_id res chain seq x y z
N MET A 1 -7.96 -18.02 4.32
CA MET A 1 -7.97 -18.65 5.66
C MET A 1 -6.53 -18.86 6.11
N LYS A 2 -6.23 -18.65 7.40
CA LYS A 2 -4.87 -18.76 7.96
C LYS A 2 -4.74 -20.08 8.72
N THR A 3 -3.75 -20.88 8.38
CA THR A 3 -3.50 -22.21 8.97
C THR A 3 -2.09 -22.25 9.54
N THR A 4 -1.92 -22.75 10.76
CA THR A 4 -0.61 -22.84 11.42
C THR A 4 -0.08 -24.27 11.30
N ILE A 5 1.18 -24.43 10.89
CA ILE A 5 1.84 -25.74 10.72
C ILE A 5 3.26 -25.71 11.29
N PRO A 6 3.73 -26.78 11.95
CA PRO A 6 5.11 -26.87 12.41
C PRO A 6 6.08 -27.07 11.23
N ILE A 7 7.34 -26.67 11.41
CA ILE A 7 8.37 -26.74 10.36
C ILE A 7 8.62 -28.17 9.84
N SER A 8 8.43 -29.18 10.69
CA SER A 8 8.56 -30.59 10.30
C SER A 8 7.53 -30.98 9.24
N ASP A 9 6.28 -30.58 9.45
CA ASP A 9 5.16 -30.89 8.56
C ASP A 9 5.24 -30.06 7.29
N ALA A 10 5.62 -28.79 7.42
CA ALA A 10 5.88 -27.91 6.28
C ALA A 10 6.91 -28.51 5.32
N ARG A 11 8.01 -29.08 5.85
CA ARG A 11 9.04 -29.75 5.04
C ARG A 11 8.52 -31.04 4.39
N ARG A 12 7.77 -31.86 5.13
CA ARG A 12 7.25 -33.14 4.63
C ARG A 12 6.22 -32.96 3.52
N GLN A 13 5.39 -31.92 3.62
CA GLN A 13 4.24 -31.72 2.76
C GLN A 13 4.38 -30.50 1.84
N LEU A 14 5.57 -29.90 1.72
CA LEU A 14 5.79 -28.70 0.92
C LEU A 14 5.19 -28.79 -0.51
N PRO A 15 5.40 -29.87 -1.28
CA PRO A 15 4.85 -29.97 -2.63
C PRO A 15 3.32 -30.02 -2.67
N TYR A 16 2.69 -30.54 -1.62
CA TYR A 16 1.24 -30.57 -1.49
C TYR A 16 0.69 -29.18 -1.11
N LEU A 17 1.32 -28.51 -0.15
CA LEU A 17 0.96 -27.15 0.29
C LEU A 17 1.03 -26.15 -0.88
N VAL A 18 2.09 -26.25 -1.70
CA VAL A 18 2.23 -25.42 -2.91
C VAL A 18 1.11 -25.68 -3.91
N ARG A 19 0.75 -26.95 -4.17
CA ARG A 19 -0.37 -27.31 -5.06
C ARG A 19 -1.70 -26.78 -4.54
N GLN A 20 -1.91 -26.77 -3.22
CA GLN A 20 -3.10 -26.17 -2.63
C GLN A 20 -3.13 -24.65 -2.80
N LEU A 21 -2.00 -23.96 -2.65
CA LEU A 21 -1.90 -22.52 -2.88
C LEU A 21 -2.13 -22.13 -4.34
N GLN A 22 -1.73 -22.98 -5.28
CA GLN A 22 -2.01 -22.77 -6.70
C GLN A 22 -3.50 -22.89 -7.02
N ARG A 23 -4.21 -23.82 -6.36
CA ARG A 23 -5.66 -24.00 -6.52
C ARG A 23 -6.48 -22.96 -5.78
N ASP A 24 -6.03 -22.55 -4.60
CA ASP A 24 -6.69 -21.59 -3.72
C ASP A 24 -5.66 -20.56 -3.21
N PRO A 25 -5.46 -19.45 -3.96
CA PRO A 25 -4.51 -18.40 -3.61
C PRO A 25 -4.84 -17.64 -2.32
N SER A 26 -6.07 -17.81 -1.81
CA SER A 26 -6.56 -17.17 -0.57
C SER A 26 -6.08 -17.87 0.72
N ARG A 27 -5.38 -19.00 0.60
CA ARG A 27 -4.78 -19.71 1.74
C ARG A 27 -3.46 -19.10 2.16
N ILE A 28 -3.23 -19.08 3.46
CA ILE A 28 -1.98 -18.63 4.06
C ILE A 28 -1.59 -19.67 5.11
N TYR A 29 -0.38 -20.21 4.99
CA TYR A 29 0.19 -21.12 5.98
C TYR A 29 1.24 -20.41 6.79
N THR A 30 1.10 -20.37 8.12
CA THR A 30 2.13 -19.88 9.03
C THR A 30 2.96 -21.06 9.50
N ILE A 31 4.27 -21.00 9.26
CA ILE A 31 5.22 -22.03 9.67
C ILE A 31 5.76 -21.67 11.05
N THR A 32 5.69 -22.63 11.99
CA THR A 32 6.17 -22.45 13.37
C THR A 32 7.36 -23.35 13.71
N VAL A 33 8.18 -22.90 14.65
CA VAL A 33 9.23 -23.67 15.31
C VAL A 33 9.09 -23.47 16.81
N ARG A 34 8.91 -24.55 17.57
CA ARG A 34 8.66 -24.47 19.03
C ARG A 34 7.53 -23.46 19.33
N ASP A 35 6.43 -23.59 18.62
CA ASP A 35 5.22 -22.75 18.70
C ASP A 35 5.40 -21.26 18.37
N LYS A 36 6.57 -20.86 17.87
CA LYS A 36 6.82 -19.49 17.40
C LYS A 36 6.70 -19.42 15.88
N ALA A 37 5.93 -18.45 15.39
CA ALA A 37 5.84 -18.18 13.95
C ALA A 37 7.20 -17.69 13.41
N VAL A 38 7.73 -18.38 12.41
CA VAL A 38 9.02 -18.04 11.78
C VAL A 38 8.89 -17.64 10.32
N ALA A 39 7.83 -18.08 9.63
CA ALA A 39 7.62 -17.77 8.23
C ALA A 39 6.14 -17.88 7.82
N GLU A 40 5.81 -17.33 6.66
CA GLU A 40 4.50 -17.49 6.02
C GLU A 40 4.68 -17.98 4.58
N LEU A 41 3.87 -18.97 4.19
CA LEU A 41 3.75 -19.46 2.83
C LEU A 41 2.40 -19.01 2.27
N ARG A 42 2.44 -18.21 1.20
CA ARG A 42 1.28 -17.64 0.52
C ARG A 42 1.50 -17.66 -0.99
N ALA A 43 0.42 -17.63 -1.77
CA ALA A 43 0.52 -17.49 -3.21
C ALA A 43 1.14 -16.14 -3.56
N ILE A 44 1.91 -16.11 -4.66
CA ILE A 44 2.43 -14.84 -5.20
C ILE A 44 1.22 -14.02 -5.62
N ARG A 45 1.03 -12.87 -4.98
CA ARG A 45 0.03 -11.91 -5.43
C ARG A 45 0.58 -11.29 -6.71
N PRO A 46 -0.13 -11.38 -7.85
CA PRO A 46 0.31 -10.66 -9.04
C PRO A 46 0.47 -9.19 -8.69
N ALA A 47 1.55 -8.58 -9.18
CA ALA A 47 1.74 -7.15 -9.05
C ALA A 47 0.49 -6.44 -9.56
N ALA A 48 0.06 -5.39 -8.87
CA ALA A 48 -1.05 -4.59 -9.38
C ALA A 48 -0.68 -4.04 -10.76
N GLU A 49 -1.65 -4.03 -11.68
CA GLU A 49 -1.47 -3.42 -13.00
C GLU A 49 -0.87 -2.01 -12.86
N PRO A 50 0.16 -1.66 -13.63
CA PRO A 50 0.73 -0.32 -13.62
C PRO A 50 -0.37 0.74 -13.78
N GLY A 51 -0.35 1.77 -12.94
CA GLY A 51 -1.36 2.84 -12.97
C GLY A 51 -2.71 2.50 -12.35
N LEU A 52 -2.96 1.28 -11.87
CA LEU A 52 -4.22 0.92 -11.20
C LEU A 52 -4.47 1.77 -9.94
N ALA A 53 -3.42 2.08 -9.18
CA ALA A 53 -3.51 2.95 -8.02
C ALA A 53 -3.91 4.39 -8.42
N ALA A 54 -3.26 4.94 -9.46
CA ALA A 54 -3.56 6.28 -9.98
C ALA A 54 -5.01 6.35 -10.51
N ARG A 55 -5.45 5.33 -11.25
CA ARG A 55 -6.84 5.25 -11.75
C ARG A 55 -7.85 5.22 -10.62
N LYS A 56 -7.62 4.40 -9.57
CA LYS A 56 -8.48 4.39 -8.38
C LYS A 56 -8.54 5.75 -7.69
N LEU A 57 -7.41 6.46 -7.59
CA LEU A 57 -7.38 7.81 -7.02
C LEU A 57 -8.20 8.80 -7.85
N LEU A 58 -8.08 8.75 -9.19
CA LEU A 58 -8.89 9.59 -10.08
C LEU A 58 -10.39 9.28 -9.95
N ASP A 59 -10.76 8.01 -9.86
CA ASP A 59 -12.15 7.59 -9.66
C ASP A 59 -12.72 8.08 -8.31
N ILE A 60 -11.89 8.09 -7.26
CA ILE A 60 -12.26 8.67 -5.96
C ILE A 60 -12.40 10.19 -6.10
N MET A 61 -11.43 10.87 -6.71
CA MET A 61 -11.47 12.33 -6.92
C MET A 61 -12.70 12.77 -7.70
N ALA A 62 -13.11 12.02 -8.72
CA ALA A 62 -14.30 12.31 -9.51
C ALA A 62 -15.60 12.27 -8.68
N LYS A 63 -15.62 11.48 -7.60
CA LYS A 63 -16.77 11.33 -6.69
C LYS A 63 -16.75 12.33 -5.53
N LEU A 64 -15.63 13.01 -5.29
CA LEU A 64 -15.55 14.03 -4.26
C LEU A 64 -16.31 15.29 -4.71
N PRO A 65 -17.02 15.99 -3.80
CA PRO A 65 -17.66 17.26 -4.14
C PRO A 65 -16.59 18.22 -4.65
N LYS A 66 -16.82 18.81 -5.83
CA LYS A 66 -15.93 19.85 -6.37
C LYS A 66 -15.78 20.94 -5.30
N PRO A 67 -14.54 21.31 -4.90
CA PRO A 67 -14.35 22.35 -3.91
C PRO A 67 -14.98 23.64 -4.45
N ARG A 68 -16.10 24.05 -3.84
CA ARG A 68 -16.71 25.35 -4.12
C ARG A 68 -15.77 26.41 -3.54
N GLY A 69 -15.25 27.29 -4.40
CA GLY A 69 -14.61 28.53 -3.96
C GLY A 69 -13.09 28.51 -3.75
N LYS A 70 -12.34 27.52 -4.25
CA LYS A 70 -10.89 27.75 -4.40
C LYS A 70 -10.69 28.63 -5.62
N SER A 71 -10.51 29.94 -5.41
CA SER A 71 -9.79 30.75 -6.38
C SER A 71 -8.52 29.98 -6.71
N ARG A 72 -8.22 29.84 -8.00
CA ARG A 72 -6.87 29.45 -8.42
C ARG A 72 -5.96 30.56 -7.93
N THR A 73 -5.47 30.47 -6.69
CA THR A 73 -4.39 31.32 -6.24
C THR A 73 -3.25 31.01 -7.19
N ASP A 74 -2.85 32.00 -7.97
CA ASP A 74 -1.81 31.85 -8.96
C ASP A 74 -0.45 31.81 -8.25
N ILE A 75 -0.13 30.63 -7.72
CA ILE A 75 1.10 30.36 -7.00
C ILE A 75 2.30 30.53 -7.94
N ALA A 76 2.14 30.22 -9.23
CA ALA A 76 3.23 30.31 -10.19
C ALA A 76 3.65 31.78 -10.38
N SER A 77 2.68 32.67 -10.58
CA SER A 77 2.97 34.10 -10.73
C SER A 77 3.40 34.78 -9.42
N HIS A 78 3.05 34.21 -8.26
CA HIS A 78 3.37 34.77 -6.93
C HIS A 78 4.30 33.86 -6.10
N PHE A 79 5.16 33.07 -6.76
CA PHE A 79 5.93 32.03 -6.07
C PHE A 79 6.83 32.61 -4.95
N LYS A 80 7.36 33.82 -5.15
CA LYS A 80 8.21 34.49 -4.16
C LYS A 80 7.45 34.84 -2.88
N GLU A 81 6.22 35.34 -3.01
CA GLU A 81 5.38 35.67 -1.86
C GLU A 81 5.01 34.41 -1.07
N HIS A 82 4.77 33.30 -1.75
CA HIS A 82 4.40 32.04 -1.11
C HIS A 82 5.58 31.30 -0.47
N LEU A 83 6.78 31.37 -1.06
CA LEU A 83 7.98 30.70 -0.53
C LEU A 83 8.73 31.54 0.50
N TYR A 84 8.70 32.86 0.37
CA TYR A 84 9.53 33.77 1.17
C TYR A 84 8.73 34.87 1.88
N GLY A 85 7.39 34.87 1.81
CA GLY A 85 6.55 35.93 2.38
C GLY A 85 6.56 37.22 1.54
N ARG A 86 5.67 38.17 1.86
CA ARG A 86 5.49 39.44 1.12
C ARG A 86 6.75 40.29 0.98
N ALA A 87 7.72 40.13 1.87
CA ALA A 87 8.97 40.88 1.89
C ALA A 87 10.20 40.07 1.43
N GLY A 88 10.03 38.82 0.98
CA GLY A 88 11.17 37.96 0.62
C GLY A 88 12.01 37.49 1.81
N LEU A 89 11.51 37.68 3.03
CA LEU A 89 12.12 37.27 4.28
C LEU A 89 11.14 36.34 4.98
N ILE A 90 11.57 35.11 5.26
CA ILE A 90 10.87 34.23 6.18
C ILE A 90 10.87 34.97 7.53
N GLU A 91 9.75 35.57 7.91
CA GLU A 91 9.53 35.99 9.30
C GLU A 91 9.46 34.72 10.14
N GLY A 92 10.63 34.22 10.50
CA GLY A 92 10.81 33.14 11.44
C GLY A 92 10.25 33.57 12.78
N SER A 93 9.26 32.80 13.25
CA SER A 93 9.02 32.45 14.65
C SER A 93 9.42 33.51 15.69
N ARG A 94 8.42 34.23 16.19
CA ARG A 94 8.26 34.45 17.63
C ARG A 94 6.83 34.13 18.04
#